data_AF-A0A9W7EG59-F1
#
_entry.id   AF-A0A9W7EG59-F1
#
_cell.length_a   1.000
_cell.length_b   1.000
_cell.length_c   1.000
_cell.angle_alpha   90.00
_cell.angle_beta   90.00
_cell.angle_gamma   90.00
#
_symmetry.space_group_name_H-M   'P 1'
#
loop_
_entity.id
_entity.type
_entity.pdbx_description
1 polymer ?
#
loop_
_entity_poly.entity_id
_entity_poly.type
_entity_poly.pdbx_seq_one_letter_code
_entity_poly.pdbx_strand_id
1 'polypeptide(L)'
;MYADLRLALEDAKPLRAPRQLNPPHYVSMIFPFGGFGRECRHDLSPSEISAFRKQCVGSFRLAVSPSAVVDYNNVDQGQDGACTFVGLLNLIALMGRKDLIPINFKRWRASWRRFDREQCEDLAECLDLCASTSILGDVASTDLRYVPVRSRGNREMSFNVSYWVSDLASLAERYGAAVADVEATPWLYQNARFVEELIDSKRAVAINFAEHTRTCVGYNDDSLLFCDNWSKEYEENADTNGTYQSLFKGGLSVCGKWACYSWMREVVYVEERGGGGGDNKDNPIIIDF
;
A
#
# COMPACT_ATOMS: atom_id res chain seq x y z
N MET A 1 -19.65 -4.70 -0.20
CA MET A 1 -19.54 -3.63 0.82
C MET A 1 -18.35 -2.75 0.50
N TYR A 2 -17.15 -3.32 0.39
CA TYR A 2 -15.96 -2.54 0.02
C TYR A 2 -15.98 -2.17 -1.47
N ALA A 3 -16.50 -3.04 -2.34
CA ALA A 3 -16.74 -2.71 -3.74
C ALA A 3 -17.69 -1.51 -3.89
N ASP A 4 -18.70 -1.38 -3.03
CA ASP A 4 -19.64 -0.25 -3.09
C ASP A 4 -18.94 1.08 -2.76
N LEU A 5 -18.03 1.08 -1.79
CA LEU A 5 -17.19 2.25 -1.48
C LEU A 5 -16.27 2.62 -2.64
N ARG A 6 -15.71 1.63 -3.34
CA ARG A 6 -14.91 1.84 -4.54
C ARG A 6 -15.74 2.44 -5.67
N LEU A 7 -16.90 1.84 -5.97
CA LEU A 7 -17.81 2.29 -7.03
C LEU A 7 -18.30 3.72 -6.76
N ALA A 8 -18.58 4.07 -5.49
CA ALA A 8 -18.93 5.44 -5.13
C ALA A 8 -17.81 6.45 -5.45
N LEU A 9 -16.54 6.07 -5.33
CA LEU A 9 -15.42 6.92 -5.75
C LEU A 9 -15.30 7.02 -7.29
N GLU A 10 -15.68 5.98 -8.01
CA GLU A 10 -15.72 5.99 -9.48
C GLU A 10 -16.79 6.93 -10.03
N ASP A 11 -17.92 7.04 -9.34
CA ASP A 11 -19.01 7.97 -9.65
C ASP A 11 -18.75 9.41 -9.17
N ALA A 12 -17.75 9.61 -8.30
CA ALA A 12 -17.41 10.93 -7.78
C ALA A 12 -16.83 11.86 -8.86
N LYS A 13 -17.04 13.17 -8.68
CA LYS A 13 -16.56 14.19 -9.61
C LYS A 13 -15.04 14.09 -9.80
N PRO A 14 -14.54 13.98 -11.05
CA PRO A 14 -13.12 13.85 -11.28
C PRO A 14 -12.39 15.15 -10.94
N LEU A 15 -11.19 15.00 -10.36
CA LEU A 15 -10.21 16.07 -10.29
C LEU A 15 -9.31 15.97 -11.52
N ARG A 16 -9.29 17.03 -12.31
CA ARG A 16 -8.43 17.07 -13.49
C ARG A 16 -6.99 17.23 -13.03
N ALA A 17 -6.16 16.23 -13.31
CA ALA A 17 -4.72 16.43 -13.31
C ALA A 17 -4.41 17.59 -14.29
N PRO A 18 -3.61 18.59 -13.88
CA PRO A 18 -3.27 19.70 -14.76
C PRO A 18 -2.62 19.17 -16.04
N ARG A 19 -3.10 19.62 -17.20
CA ARG A 19 -2.57 19.16 -18.50
C ARG A 19 -1.13 19.66 -18.79
N GLN A 20 -0.62 20.60 -18.01
CA GLN A 20 0.62 21.34 -18.30
C GLN A 20 1.47 21.69 -17.06
N LEU A 21 1.27 21.01 -15.92
CA LEU A 21 2.16 21.22 -14.77
C LEU A 21 3.05 19.99 -14.59
N ASN A 22 4.36 20.24 -14.49
CA ASN A 22 5.36 19.31 -13.98
C ASN A 22 5.77 19.79 -12.58
N PRO A 23 4.90 19.67 -11.55
CA PRO A 23 5.36 19.95 -10.19
C PRO A 23 6.52 18.99 -9.86
N PRO A 24 7.49 19.43 -9.06
CA PRO A 24 8.78 18.76 -8.91
C PRO A 24 8.67 17.30 -8.45
N HIS A 25 7.62 16.97 -7.72
CA HIS A 25 7.38 15.64 -7.17
C HIS A 25 6.40 14.78 -7.98
N TYR A 26 5.72 15.33 -8.99
CA TYR A 26 4.78 14.51 -9.75
C TYR A 26 5.53 13.63 -10.75
N VAL A 27 5.35 12.33 -10.59
CA VAL A 27 5.94 11.34 -11.50
C VAL A 27 4.87 10.91 -12.48
N SER A 28 5.02 11.27 -13.76
CA SER A 28 4.12 10.79 -14.80
C SER A 28 4.27 9.26 -14.94
N MET A 29 3.15 8.57 -15.13
CA MET A 29 3.17 7.13 -15.37
C MET A 29 3.75 6.86 -16.74
N ILE A 30 5.02 6.47 -16.79
CA ILE A 30 5.60 5.89 -17.99
C ILE A 30 5.26 4.41 -17.95
N PHE A 31 4.15 4.04 -18.59
CA PHE A 31 3.91 2.64 -18.94
C PHE A 31 4.84 2.26 -20.11
N PRO A 32 5.40 1.03 -20.12
CA PRO A 32 5.26 0.01 -19.08
C PRO A 32 6.16 0.32 -17.88
N PHE A 33 5.62 0.20 -16.65
CA PHE A 33 6.49 -0.10 -15.52
C PHE A 33 7.26 -1.35 -15.94
N GLY A 34 8.59 -1.27 -16.02
CA GLY A 34 9.41 -2.45 -16.27
C GLY A 34 9.00 -3.51 -15.26
N GLY A 35 8.28 -4.53 -15.72
CA GLY A 35 7.89 -5.63 -14.87
C GLY A 35 9.15 -6.24 -14.29
N PHE A 36 9.08 -6.67 -13.04
CA PHE A 36 10.07 -7.56 -12.45
C PHE A 36 10.16 -8.82 -13.32
N GLY A 37 11.17 -8.86 -14.18
CA GLY A 37 11.41 -9.91 -15.15
C GLY A 37 12.35 -10.94 -14.55
N ARG A 38 12.03 -12.24 -14.72
CA ARG A 38 12.88 -13.35 -14.24
C ARG A 38 14.32 -13.29 -14.76
N GLU A 39 14.55 -12.57 -15.85
CA GLU A 39 15.87 -12.42 -16.49
C GLU A 39 16.83 -11.52 -15.70
N CYS A 40 16.31 -10.68 -14.79
CA CYS A 40 17.11 -9.77 -13.95
C CYS A 40 17.27 -10.28 -12.51
N ARG A 41 16.96 -11.56 -12.25
CA ARG A 41 16.99 -12.15 -10.92
C ARG A 41 18.40 -12.58 -10.54
N HIS A 42 18.84 -12.17 -9.35
CA HIS A 42 20.07 -12.67 -8.72
C HIS A 42 19.75 -13.34 -7.39
N ASP A 43 20.19 -14.58 -7.21
CA ASP A 43 20.03 -15.31 -5.95
C ASP A 43 20.90 -14.69 -4.85
N LEU A 44 20.37 -14.63 -3.63
CA LEU A 44 21.03 -14.03 -2.48
C LEU A 44 21.44 -15.07 -1.44
N SER A 45 22.62 -14.89 -0.87
CA SER A 45 23.02 -15.61 0.33
C SER A 45 22.24 -15.14 1.57
N PRO A 46 22.13 -15.97 2.62
CA PRO A 46 21.53 -15.56 3.90
C PRO A 46 22.21 -14.31 4.52
N SER A 47 23.52 -14.15 4.33
CA SER A 47 24.28 -12.99 4.78
C SER A 47 23.88 -11.71 4.05
N GLU A 48 23.67 -11.78 2.74
CA GLU A 48 23.23 -10.62 1.94
C GLU A 48 21.82 -10.19 2.30
N ILE A 49 20.91 -11.16 2.48
CA ILE A 49 19.55 -10.91 2.95
C ILE A 49 19.59 -10.20 4.31
N SER A 50 20.36 -10.73 5.27
CA SER A 50 20.47 -10.15 6.62
C SER A 50 21.08 -8.76 6.60
N ALA A 51 22.16 -8.55 5.83
CA ALA A 51 22.84 -7.27 5.72
C ALA A 51 21.91 -6.19 5.14
N PHE A 52 21.21 -6.50 4.03
CA PHE A 52 20.29 -5.57 3.40
C PHE A 52 19.13 -5.17 4.32
N ARG A 53 18.51 -6.14 5.01
CA ARG A 53 17.40 -5.82 5.93
C ARG A 53 17.85 -4.97 7.12
N LYS A 54 19.04 -5.21 7.66
CA LYS A 54 19.62 -4.38 8.73
C LYS A 54 19.91 -2.96 8.24
N GLN A 55 20.38 -2.81 7.00
CA GLN A 55 20.54 -1.51 6.38
C GLN A 55 19.18 -0.77 6.29
N CYS A 56 18.12 -1.44 5.80
CA CYS A 56 16.79 -0.84 5.74
C CYS A 56 16.29 -0.36 7.12
N VAL A 57 16.51 -1.13 8.19
CA VAL A 57 16.16 -0.72 9.55
C VAL A 57 16.83 0.61 9.95
N GLY A 58 18.10 0.82 9.56
CA GLY A 58 18.83 2.04 9.88
C GLY A 58 18.48 3.25 9.01
N SER A 59 17.85 3.03 7.84
CA SER A 59 17.62 4.08 6.83
C SER A 59 16.17 4.50 6.67
N PHE A 60 15.23 3.88 7.39
CA PHE A 60 13.80 4.13 7.26
C PHE A 60 13.15 4.39 8.61
N ARG A 61 12.17 5.30 8.62
CA ARG A 61 11.21 5.43 9.71
C ARG A 61 10.20 4.29 9.60
N LEU A 62 10.11 3.45 10.64
CA LEU A 62 9.32 2.22 10.60
C LEU A 62 8.01 2.31 11.39
N ALA A 63 6.97 1.69 10.83
CA ALA A 63 5.70 1.41 11.50
C ALA A 63 5.80 0.20 12.44
N VAL A 64 6.61 -0.78 12.06
CA VAL A 64 6.79 -2.05 12.79
C VAL A 64 8.11 -2.05 13.57
N SER A 65 8.30 -3.06 14.43
CA SER A 65 9.58 -3.22 15.13
C SER A 65 10.72 -3.49 14.13
N PRO A 66 11.96 -3.05 14.42
CA PRO A 66 13.14 -3.43 13.64
C PRO A 66 13.27 -4.94 13.38
N SER A 67 12.96 -5.76 14.37
CA SER A 67 13.01 -7.22 14.25
C SER A 67 11.99 -7.76 13.24
N ALA A 68 10.80 -7.15 13.12
CA ALA A 68 9.81 -7.56 12.13
C ALA A 68 10.32 -7.39 10.69
N VAL A 69 11.19 -6.40 10.44
CA VAL A 69 11.84 -6.20 9.13
C VAL A 69 13.02 -7.16 8.94
N VAL A 70 13.90 -7.30 9.92
CA VAL A 70 15.09 -8.18 9.84
C VAL A 70 14.68 -9.65 9.67
N ASP A 71 13.72 -10.09 10.45
CA ASP A 71 13.28 -11.49 10.51
C ASP A 71 12.11 -11.77 9.55
N TYR A 72 11.77 -10.82 8.67
CA TYR A 72 10.64 -10.92 7.76
C TYR A 72 10.64 -12.24 6.98
N ASN A 73 9.65 -13.10 7.22
CA ASN A 73 9.57 -14.42 6.61
C ASN A 73 8.12 -14.83 6.42
N ASN A 74 7.39 -13.92 5.79
CA ASN A 74 5.95 -13.98 5.63
C ASN A 74 5.54 -14.82 4.42
N VAL A 75 4.26 -14.82 4.08
CA VAL A 75 3.73 -15.65 3.01
C VAL A 75 4.25 -15.15 1.67
N ASP A 76 4.94 -16.05 0.95
CA ASP A 76 5.24 -15.90 -0.47
C ASP A 76 4.00 -16.28 -1.28
N GLN A 77 3.59 -15.40 -2.17
CA GLN A 77 2.46 -15.61 -3.05
C GLN A 77 2.67 -16.85 -3.93
N GLY A 78 3.86 -17.05 -4.52
CA GLY A 78 4.21 -18.16 -5.42
C GLY A 78 3.25 -18.45 -6.59
N GLN A 79 2.08 -17.83 -6.64
CA GLN A 79 0.99 -17.97 -7.59
C GLN A 79 0.65 -16.56 -8.06
N ASP A 80 0.67 -16.38 -9.38
CA ASP A 80 0.32 -15.11 -10.00
C ASP A 80 -1.13 -14.72 -9.63
N GLY A 81 -1.37 -13.42 -9.44
CA GLY A 81 -2.69 -12.89 -9.07
C GLY A 81 -3.04 -12.93 -7.57
N ALA A 82 -2.27 -13.63 -6.73
CA ALA A 82 -2.54 -13.74 -5.29
C ALA A 82 -1.97 -12.58 -4.44
N CYS A 83 -1.34 -11.57 -5.06
CA CYS A 83 -0.62 -10.49 -4.38
C CYS A 83 -1.49 -9.73 -3.38
N THR A 84 -2.74 -9.45 -3.73
CA THR A 84 -3.66 -8.70 -2.86
C THR A 84 -4.02 -9.48 -1.61
N PHE A 85 -4.40 -10.75 -1.75
CA PHE A 85 -4.76 -11.59 -0.61
C PHE A 85 -3.56 -11.84 0.30
N VAL A 86 -2.41 -12.17 -0.29
CA VAL A 86 -1.18 -12.40 0.48
C VAL A 86 -0.69 -11.13 1.15
N GLY A 87 -0.81 -9.98 0.47
CA GLY A 87 -0.53 -8.66 1.04
C GLY A 87 -1.38 -8.38 2.28
N LEU A 88 -2.68 -8.68 2.24
CA LEU A 88 -3.57 -8.56 3.39
C LEU A 88 -3.14 -9.47 4.55
N LEU A 89 -2.82 -10.74 4.27
CA LEU A 89 -2.33 -11.67 5.30
C LEU A 89 -1.03 -11.16 5.95
N ASN A 90 -0.10 -10.68 5.13
CA ASN A 90 1.20 -10.18 5.57
C ASN A 90 1.07 -8.90 6.39
N LEU A 91 0.19 -7.97 5.99
CA LEU A 91 -0.19 -6.80 6.78
C LEU A 91 -0.69 -7.21 8.17
N ILE A 92 -1.69 -8.10 8.24
CA ILE A 92 -2.27 -8.54 9.50
C ILE A 92 -1.23 -9.21 10.40
N ALA A 93 -0.36 -10.05 9.81
CA ALA A 93 0.72 -10.70 10.55
C ALA A 93 1.74 -9.71 11.12
N LEU A 94 2.16 -8.72 10.31
CA LEU A 94 3.11 -7.67 10.70
C LEU A 94 2.55 -6.79 11.81
N MET A 95 1.25 -6.53 11.78
CA MET A 95 0.54 -5.78 12.82
C MET A 95 0.23 -6.62 14.07
N GLY A 96 0.68 -7.87 14.13
CA GLY A 96 0.46 -8.75 15.28
C GLY A 96 -1.00 -9.19 15.46
N ARG A 97 -1.86 -8.97 14.45
CA ARG A 97 -3.30 -9.22 14.52
C ARG A 97 -3.72 -10.55 13.92
N LYS A 98 -2.92 -11.59 14.18
CA LYS A 98 -3.18 -12.96 13.69
C LYS A 98 -4.53 -13.51 14.18
N ASP A 99 -5.12 -12.94 15.22
CA ASP A 99 -6.50 -13.20 15.67
C ASP A 99 -7.55 -12.92 14.59
N LEU A 100 -7.28 -12.01 13.65
CA LEU A 100 -8.16 -11.71 12.51
C LEU A 100 -8.14 -12.81 11.43
N ILE A 101 -7.17 -13.71 11.48
CA ILE A 101 -6.97 -14.77 10.50
C ILE A 101 -7.24 -16.10 11.20
N PRO A 102 -8.50 -16.60 11.17
CA PRO A 102 -8.85 -17.89 11.77
C PRO A 102 -8.19 -19.08 11.05
N ILE A 103 -7.58 -18.84 9.88
CA ILE A 103 -6.93 -19.86 9.07
C ILE A 103 -5.45 -20.02 9.44
N ASN A 104 -4.92 -21.22 9.23
CA ASN A 104 -3.49 -21.44 9.32
C ASN A 104 -2.80 -20.77 8.11
N PHE A 105 -1.94 -19.77 8.37
CA PHE A 105 -1.15 -19.07 7.34
C PHE A 105 -0.39 -20.02 6.40
N LYS A 106 0.10 -21.16 6.89
CA LYS A 106 0.79 -22.16 6.05
C LYS A 106 -0.15 -22.85 5.04
N ARG A 107 -1.46 -22.72 5.22
CA ARG A 107 -2.52 -23.27 4.36
C ARG A 107 -3.28 -22.19 3.60
N TRP A 108 -2.72 -20.98 3.46
CA TRP A 108 -3.37 -19.87 2.77
C TRP A 108 -3.85 -20.24 1.35
N ARG A 109 -3.12 -21.10 0.62
CA ARG A 109 -3.52 -21.58 -0.72
C ARG A 109 -4.86 -22.31 -0.73
N ALA A 110 -5.17 -23.05 0.34
CA ALA A 110 -6.47 -23.72 0.46
C ALA A 110 -7.59 -22.69 0.61
N SER A 111 -7.33 -21.59 1.32
CA SER A 111 -8.24 -20.46 1.44
C SER A 111 -8.38 -19.70 0.12
N TRP A 112 -7.27 -19.42 -0.57
CA TRP A 112 -7.28 -18.78 -1.89
C TRP A 112 -8.16 -19.53 -2.90
N ARG A 113 -8.09 -20.86 -2.93
CA ARG A 113 -8.95 -21.70 -3.79
C ARG A 113 -10.45 -21.55 -3.50
N ARG A 114 -10.85 -21.05 -2.33
CA ARG A 114 -12.26 -20.81 -2.00
C ARG A 114 -12.81 -19.56 -2.69
N PHE A 115 -11.95 -18.67 -3.19
CA PHE A 115 -12.39 -17.53 -3.99
C PHE A 115 -12.82 -17.94 -5.39
N ASP A 116 -12.39 -19.12 -5.87
CA ASP A 116 -12.65 -19.61 -7.23
C ASP A 116 -12.26 -18.58 -8.32
N ARG A 117 -11.10 -17.94 -8.15
CA ARG A 117 -10.54 -16.94 -9.07
C ARG A 117 -9.03 -17.12 -9.21
N GLU A 118 -8.51 -16.69 -10.37
CA GLU A 118 -7.07 -16.66 -10.64
C GLU A 118 -6.38 -15.44 -10.01
N GLN A 119 -7.11 -14.33 -9.86
CA GLN A 119 -6.61 -13.09 -9.27
C GLN A 119 -7.73 -12.31 -8.57
N CYS A 120 -7.34 -11.47 -7.61
CA CYS A 120 -8.18 -10.36 -7.15
C CYS A 120 -7.73 -9.11 -7.89
N GLU A 121 -8.67 -8.38 -8.45
CA GLU A 121 -8.47 -7.15 -9.18
C GLU A 121 -7.86 -6.04 -8.30
N ASP A 122 -8.35 -5.95 -7.06
CA ASP A 122 -8.06 -4.86 -6.14
C ASP A 122 -8.31 -5.27 -4.67
N LEU A 123 -7.97 -4.38 -3.72
CA LEU A 123 -8.12 -4.62 -2.28
C LEU A 123 -9.59 -4.70 -1.86
N ALA A 124 -10.48 -3.93 -2.48
CA ALA A 124 -11.91 -3.98 -2.18
C ALA A 124 -12.52 -5.35 -2.50
N GLU A 125 -12.30 -5.86 -3.70
CA GLU A 125 -12.77 -7.18 -4.12
C GLU A 125 -12.20 -8.26 -3.19
N CYS A 126 -10.90 -8.19 -2.88
CA CYS A 126 -10.27 -9.17 -2.00
C CYS A 126 -10.91 -9.19 -0.61
N LEU A 127 -11.24 -8.03 -0.05
CA LEU A 127 -11.94 -7.93 1.24
C LEU A 127 -13.37 -8.46 1.18
N ASP A 128 -14.13 -8.15 0.13
CA ASP A 128 -15.48 -8.69 -0.06
C ASP A 128 -15.47 -10.23 -0.24
N LEU A 129 -14.47 -10.77 -0.93
CA LEU A 129 -14.25 -12.23 -1.04
C LEU A 129 -13.88 -12.85 0.31
N CYS A 130 -12.99 -12.21 1.08
CA CYS A 130 -12.65 -12.65 2.42
C CYS A 130 -13.87 -12.71 3.35
N ALA A 131 -14.76 -11.71 3.26
CA ALA A 131 -15.99 -11.64 4.03
C ALA A 131 -16.99 -12.74 3.63
N SER A 132 -17.27 -12.88 2.33
CA SER A 132 -18.22 -13.88 1.81
C SER A 132 -17.79 -15.33 2.02
N THR A 133 -16.49 -15.57 2.18
CA THR A 133 -15.92 -16.90 2.46
C THR A 133 -15.52 -17.10 3.93
N SER A 134 -15.72 -16.10 4.80
CA SER A 134 -15.30 -16.14 6.20
C SER A 134 -13.82 -16.53 6.39
N ILE A 135 -12.96 -16.08 5.48
CA ILE A 135 -11.52 -16.37 5.53
C ILE A 135 -10.82 -15.47 6.54
N LEU A 136 -11.23 -14.21 6.61
CA LEU A 136 -10.84 -13.24 7.62
C LEU A 136 -12.03 -13.15 8.57
N GLY A 137 -11.86 -13.60 9.82
CA GLY A 137 -12.91 -13.81 10.86
C GLY A 137 -14.31 -13.26 10.57
N ASP A 138 -14.79 -12.38 11.43
CA ASP A 138 -15.84 -11.44 11.03
C ASP A 138 -15.11 -10.21 10.49
N VAL A 139 -15.02 -10.03 9.17
CA VAL A 139 -14.41 -8.83 8.56
C VAL A 139 -15.10 -7.56 9.03
N ALA A 140 -16.35 -7.65 9.51
CA ALA A 140 -17.06 -6.54 10.16
C ALA A 140 -16.60 -6.27 11.60
N SER A 141 -15.71 -7.09 12.19
CA SER A 141 -15.04 -6.80 13.47
C SER A 141 -13.91 -5.76 13.31
N THR A 142 -14.36 -4.53 13.08
CA THR A 142 -13.84 -3.20 13.47
C THR A 142 -12.42 -2.75 13.15
N ASP A 143 -11.49 -3.65 12.84
CA ASP A 143 -10.07 -3.29 12.93
C ASP A 143 -9.38 -3.17 11.57
N LEU A 144 -9.98 -3.62 10.47
CA LEU A 144 -9.46 -3.35 9.12
C LEU A 144 -10.16 -2.13 8.52
N ARG A 145 -9.36 -1.17 8.06
CA ARG A 145 -9.85 0.02 7.35
C ARG A 145 -9.43 -0.04 5.90
N TYR A 146 -10.42 -0.06 5.02
CA TYR A 146 -10.25 0.13 3.60
C TYR A 146 -10.46 1.60 3.25
N VAL A 147 -9.57 2.16 2.44
CA VAL A 147 -9.71 3.52 1.91
C VAL A 147 -9.51 3.46 0.40
N PRO A 148 -10.55 3.72 -0.40
CA PRO A 148 -10.36 3.95 -1.83
C PRO A 148 -9.64 5.29 -1.98
N VAL A 149 -8.56 5.33 -2.75
CA VAL A 149 -7.71 6.54 -2.87
C VAL A 149 -8.01 7.25 -4.18
N ARG A 150 -8.07 6.50 -5.28
CA ARG A 150 -8.37 7.03 -6.60
C ARG A 150 -9.29 6.09 -7.40
N SER A 151 -10.10 6.65 -8.28
CA SER A 151 -10.96 5.88 -9.18
C SER A 151 -10.19 5.08 -10.24
N ARG A 152 -10.82 3.99 -10.71
CA ARG A 152 -10.30 3.17 -11.80
C ARG A 152 -10.82 3.68 -13.15
N GLY A 153 -9.98 3.62 -14.17
CA GLY A 153 -10.45 3.60 -15.56
C GLY A 153 -10.88 4.92 -16.20
N ASN A 154 -10.96 6.04 -15.47
CA ASN A 154 -11.30 7.32 -16.08
C ASN A 154 -10.07 8.06 -16.62
N ARG A 155 -10.20 8.67 -17.81
CA ARG A 155 -9.20 9.60 -18.37
C ARG A 155 -8.98 10.83 -17.46
N GLU A 156 -10.00 11.17 -16.66
CA GLU A 156 -9.96 12.17 -15.59
C GLU A 156 -10.13 11.42 -14.25
N MET A 157 -9.14 11.45 -13.35
CA MET A 157 -9.16 10.65 -12.11
C MET A 157 -9.99 11.31 -11.00
N SER A 158 -10.75 10.53 -10.24
CA SER A 158 -11.44 10.98 -9.03
C SER A 158 -10.62 10.56 -7.81
N PHE A 159 -10.62 11.36 -6.75
CA PHE A 159 -9.85 11.09 -5.53
C PHE A 159 -10.75 11.17 -4.30
N ASN A 160 -10.47 10.32 -3.33
CA ASN A 160 -11.16 10.38 -2.05
C ASN A 160 -10.57 11.53 -1.23
N VAL A 161 -11.38 12.56 -1.02
CA VAL A 161 -10.99 13.78 -0.31
C VAL A 161 -11.27 13.73 1.20
N SER A 162 -11.90 12.65 1.70
CA SER A 162 -12.35 12.56 3.09
C SER A 162 -11.22 12.61 4.13
N TYR A 163 -9.99 12.30 3.74
CA TYR A 163 -8.80 12.40 4.59
C TYR A 163 -7.92 13.63 4.29
N TRP A 164 -8.36 14.54 3.40
CA TRP A 164 -7.56 15.70 3.03
C TRP A 164 -7.60 16.78 4.11
N VAL A 165 -6.48 17.45 4.32
CA VAL A 165 -6.40 18.63 5.19
C VAL A 165 -6.47 19.91 4.37
N SER A 166 -7.07 20.96 4.94
CA SER A 166 -7.19 22.27 4.30
C SER A 166 -5.93 23.13 4.42
N ASP A 167 -5.05 22.83 5.39
CA ASP A 167 -3.82 23.58 5.61
C ASP A 167 -2.72 23.19 4.61
N LEU A 168 -2.78 23.77 3.41
CA LEU A 168 -1.83 23.51 2.33
C LEU A 168 -0.44 24.10 2.63
N ALA A 169 -0.34 25.13 3.48
CA ALA A 169 0.94 25.72 3.85
C ALA A 169 1.76 24.74 4.71
N SER A 170 1.11 24.11 5.70
CA SER A 170 1.75 23.07 6.51
C SER A 170 2.15 21.85 5.68
N LEU A 171 1.35 21.46 4.67
CA LEU A 171 1.73 20.40 3.73
C LEU A 171 2.95 20.78 2.89
N ALA A 172 2.96 22.01 2.36
CA ALA A 172 4.06 22.53 1.57
C ALA A 172 5.36 22.57 2.38
N GLU A 173 5.30 23.03 3.63
CA GLU A 173 6.42 23.01 4.57
C GLU A 173 6.91 21.58 4.84
N ARG A 174 6.01 20.64 5.19
CA ARG A 174 6.34 19.24 5.49
C ARG A 174 7.12 18.58 4.35
N TYR A 175 6.78 18.90 3.09
CA TYR A 175 7.36 18.27 1.91
C TYR A 175 8.37 19.16 1.16
N GLY A 176 8.74 20.32 1.72
CA GLY A 176 9.67 21.24 1.06
C GLY A 176 9.20 21.70 -0.33
N ALA A 177 7.89 21.84 -0.53
CA ALA A 177 7.28 22.25 -1.79
C ALA A 177 6.77 23.70 -1.74
N ALA A 178 6.51 24.31 -2.89
CA ALA A 178 5.75 25.56 -2.91
C ALA A 178 4.25 25.27 -2.70
N VAL A 179 3.53 26.18 -2.04
CA VAL A 179 2.06 26.05 -1.88
C VAL A 179 1.37 25.89 -3.24
N ALA A 180 1.83 26.61 -4.27
CA ALA A 180 1.31 26.48 -5.63
C ALA A 180 1.49 25.07 -6.22
N ASP A 181 2.57 24.36 -5.87
CA ASP A 181 2.78 22.97 -6.32
C ASP A 181 1.80 22.01 -5.59
N VAL A 182 1.54 22.28 -4.31
CA VAL A 182 0.55 21.52 -3.52
C VAL A 182 -0.86 21.74 -4.07
N GLU A 183 -1.23 22.98 -4.39
CA GLU A 183 -2.51 23.32 -5.01
C GLU A 183 -2.68 22.72 -6.41
N ALA A 184 -1.60 22.61 -7.19
CA ALA A 184 -1.61 22.01 -8.51
C ALA A 184 -1.84 20.50 -8.48
N THR A 185 -1.26 19.80 -7.50
CA THR A 185 -1.36 18.34 -7.35
C THR A 185 -1.69 17.94 -5.91
N PRO A 186 -2.87 18.31 -5.39
CA PRO A 186 -3.19 18.13 -3.97
C PRO A 186 -3.22 16.66 -3.56
N TRP A 187 -3.73 15.79 -4.43
CA TRP A 187 -3.76 14.35 -4.16
C TRP A 187 -2.38 13.77 -3.85
N LEU A 188 -1.31 14.27 -4.50
CA LEU A 188 0.04 13.75 -4.30
C LEU A 188 0.50 13.95 -2.86
N TYR A 189 0.37 15.17 -2.36
CA TYR A 189 0.81 15.55 -1.02
C TYR A 189 -0.14 15.06 0.07
N GLN A 190 -1.45 14.97 -0.22
CA GLN A 190 -2.43 14.40 0.71
C GLN A 190 -2.23 12.89 0.86
N ASN A 191 -1.93 12.17 -0.23
CA ASN A 191 -1.57 10.76 -0.20
C ASN A 191 -0.28 10.53 0.59
N ALA A 192 0.75 11.36 0.34
CA ALA A 192 2.00 11.31 1.07
C ALA A 192 1.77 11.49 2.58
N ARG A 193 1.03 12.54 2.97
CA ARG A 193 0.72 12.85 4.37
C ARG A 193 -0.01 11.69 5.02
N PHE A 194 -1.04 11.18 4.36
CA PHE A 194 -1.88 10.11 4.89
C PHE A 194 -1.08 8.82 5.13
N VAL A 195 -0.27 8.37 4.17
CA VAL A 195 0.55 7.16 4.34
C VAL A 195 1.61 7.37 5.42
N GLU A 196 2.33 8.49 5.40
CA GLU A 196 3.40 8.74 6.37
C GLU A 196 2.85 8.91 7.80
N GLU A 197 1.69 9.55 7.99
CA GLU A 197 1.03 9.65 9.31
C GLU A 197 0.59 8.28 9.85
N LEU A 198 0.15 7.36 8.99
CA LEU A 198 -0.12 5.98 9.40
C LEU A 198 1.17 5.29 9.87
N ILE A 199 2.26 5.43 9.12
CA ILE A 199 3.56 4.88 9.52
C ILE A 199 4.06 5.48 10.84
N ASP A 200 3.93 6.80 10.99
CA ASP A 200 4.30 7.56 12.19
C ASP A 200 3.52 7.08 13.41
N SER A 201 2.25 6.74 13.20
CA SER A 201 1.32 6.18 14.19
C SER A 201 1.47 4.67 14.36
N LYS A 202 2.57 4.09 13.89
CA LYS A 202 2.89 2.66 14.01
C LYS A 202 1.89 1.73 13.33
N ARG A 203 1.34 2.15 12.18
CA ARG A 203 0.42 1.36 11.37
C ARG A 203 1.04 1.09 10.00
N ALA A 204 1.33 -0.18 9.73
CA ALA A 204 1.69 -0.62 8.38
C ALA A 204 0.47 -0.53 7.45
N VAL A 205 0.72 -0.40 6.16
CA VAL A 205 -0.32 -0.11 5.17
C VAL A 205 -0.16 -1.04 3.97
N ALA A 206 -1.16 -1.85 3.66
CA ALA A 206 -1.23 -2.51 2.36
C ALA A 206 -1.62 -1.48 1.30
N ILE A 207 -0.80 -1.30 0.28
CA ILE A 207 -1.01 -0.34 -0.80
C ILE A 207 -1.13 -1.10 -2.11
N ASN A 208 -2.20 -0.84 -2.86
CA ASN A 208 -2.31 -1.28 -4.25
C ASN A 208 -1.77 -0.18 -5.18
N PHE A 209 -0.64 -0.43 -5.84
CA PHE A 209 -0.08 0.48 -6.85
C PHE A 209 0.61 -0.31 -7.97
N ALA A 210 0.57 0.23 -9.20
CA ALA A 210 1.15 -0.44 -10.38
C ALA A 210 0.71 -1.91 -10.52
N GLU A 211 -0.58 -2.18 -10.25
CA GLU A 211 -1.20 -3.52 -10.32
C GLU A 211 -0.61 -4.58 -9.37
N HIS A 212 0.18 -4.15 -8.37
CA HIS A 212 0.70 -5.01 -7.33
C HIS A 212 0.35 -4.48 -5.95
N THR A 213 -0.05 -5.38 -5.05
CA THR A 213 -0.35 -5.03 -3.66
C THR A 213 0.83 -5.42 -2.78
N ARG A 214 1.35 -4.47 -2.00
CA ARG A 214 2.50 -4.67 -1.09
C ARG A 214 2.21 -4.05 0.28
N THR A 215 2.89 -4.51 1.32
CA THR A 215 2.73 -3.93 2.67
C THR A 215 3.82 -2.89 2.94
N CYS A 216 3.48 -1.61 2.90
CA CYS A 216 4.36 -0.51 3.31
C CYS A 216 4.55 -0.54 4.82
N VAL A 217 5.81 -0.58 5.26
CA VAL A 217 6.20 -0.65 6.67
C VAL A 217 7.11 0.50 7.10
N GLY A 218 7.53 1.34 6.16
CA GLY A 218 8.35 2.50 6.47
C GLY A 218 8.53 3.46 5.30
N TYR A 219 9.10 4.63 5.60
CA TYR A 219 9.47 5.62 4.59
C TYR A 219 10.74 6.37 5.01
N ASN A 220 11.36 7.02 4.05
CA ASN A 220 12.40 8.03 4.26
C ASN A 220 12.19 9.21 3.29
N ASP A 221 13.22 10.04 3.12
CA ASP A 221 13.11 11.25 2.31
C ASP A 221 12.74 10.95 0.84
N ASP A 222 13.18 9.82 0.30
CA ASP A 222 13.03 9.49 -1.12
C ASP A 222 12.11 8.30 -1.41
N SER A 223 11.98 7.38 -0.46
CA SER A 223 11.49 6.03 -0.72
C SER A 223 10.49 5.53 0.32
N LEU A 224 9.63 4.61 -0.11
CA LEU A 224 8.86 3.72 0.74
C LEU A 224 9.57 2.37 0.84
N LEU A 225 9.51 1.78 2.03
CA LEU A 225 9.94 0.43 2.32
C LEU A 225 8.72 -0.49 2.42
N PHE A 226 8.70 -1.50 1.57
CA PHE A 226 7.67 -2.52 1.55
C PHE A 226 8.21 -3.86 2.01
N CYS A 227 7.43 -4.54 2.84
CA CYS A 227 7.48 -5.97 3.01
C CYS A 227 6.69 -6.61 1.85
N ASP A 228 7.41 -7.24 0.92
CA ASP A 228 6.80 -7.77 -0.31
C ASP A 228 6.25 -9.19 -0.12
N ASN A 229 5.50 -9.65 -1.13
CA ASN A 229 4.80 -10.94 -1.14
C ASN A 229 5.54 -11.99 -1.98
N TRP A 230 6.83 -11.81 -2.23
CA TRP A 230 7.67 -12.71 -3.00
C TRP A 230 8.74 -13.41 -2.14
N SER A 231 9.36 -14.46 -2.68
CA SER A 231 10.48 -15.14 -2.03
C SER A 231 11.60 -14.17 -1.66
N LYS A 232 12.17 -14.36 -0.47
CA LYS A 232 13.29 -13.56 0.03
C LYS A 232 14.65 -13.91 -0.57
N GLU A 233 14.71 -14.95 -1.39
CA GLU A 233 15.97 -15.60 -1.77
C GLU A 233 16.66 -14.92 -2.96
N TYR A 234 16.13 -13.79 -3.42
CA TYR A 234 16.64 -13.11 -4.60
C TYR A 234 16.52 -11.59 -4.52
N GLU A 235 17.21 -10.93 -5.45
CA GLU A 235 17.02 -9.52 -5.79
C GLU A 235 16.65 -9.37 -7.25
N GLU A 236 15.87 -8.32 -7.53
CA GLU A 236 15.54 -7.85 -8.87
C GLU A 236 15.52 -6.32 -8.84
N ASN A 237 16.09 -5.67 -9.86
CA ASN A 237 16.08 -4.22 -9.99
C ASN A 237 15.29 -3.82 -11.22
N ALA A 238 14.18 -3.12 -11.02
CA ALA A 238 13.43 -2.49 -12.09
C ALA A 238 14.00 -1.08 -12.31
N ASP A 239 15.16 -0.99 -12.97
CA ASP A 239 15.67 0.27 -13.51
C ASP A 239 15.37 0.31 -15.01
N THR A 240 14.25 0.96 -15.35
CA THR A 240 13.98 1.35 -16.74
C THR A 240 14.12 2.86 -16.83
N ASN A 241 15.34 3.32 -17.10
CA ASN A 241 15.69 4.70 -17.47
C ASN A 241 15.71 5.75 -16.34
N GLY A 242 15.97 5.37 -15.08
CA GLY A 242 16.34 6.31 -14.01
C GLY A 242 15.21 7.16 -13.39
N THR A 243 13.98 7.12 -13.91
CA THR A 243 12.82 7.85 -13.34
C THR A 243 12.02 7.05 -12.31
N TYR A 244 12.17 5.73 -12.29
CA TYR A 244 11.51 4.84 -11.34
C TYR A 244 12.53 3.82 -10.86
N GLN A 245 13.01 3.98 -9.62
CA GLN A 245 13.88 3.01 -8.97
C GLN A 245 13.03 2.18 -8.02
N SER A 246 12.80 0.92 -8.40
CA SER A 246 12.24 -0.08 -7.50
C SER A 246 13.24 -1.22 -7.38
N LEU A 247 13.88 -1.31 -6.22
CA LEU A 247 14.75 -2.42 -5.86
C LEU A 247 13.93 -3.42 -5.04
N PHE A 248 13.76 -4.63 -5.54
CA PHE A 248 13.37 -5.76 -4.72
C PHE A 248 14.62 -6.51 -4.27
N LYS A 249 14.78 -6.74 -2.96
CA LYS A 249 15.89 -7.52 -2.42
C LYS A 249 15.51 -8.14 -1.10
N GLY A 250 15.75 -9.44 -0.94
CA GLY A 250 15.62 -10.08 0.37
C GLY A 250 14.18 -10.10 0.91
N GLY A 251 13.16 -10.08 0.05
CA GLY A 251 11.75 -10.04 0.47
C GLY A 251 11.24 -8.64 0.82
N LEU A 252 12.06 -7.61 0.61
CA LEU A 252 11.68 -6.21 0.77
C LEU A 252 11.77 -5.49 -0.57
N SER A 253 10.91 -4.49 -0.77
CA SER A 253 10.98 -3.56 -1.90
C SER A 253 11.26 -2.15 -1.39
N VAL A 254 12.22 -1.47 -2.02
CA VAL A 254 12.48 -0.04 -1.85
C VAL A 254 12.01 0.65 -3.13
N CYS A 255 10.99 1.50 -3.02
CA CYS A 255 10.39 2.17 -4.17
C CYS A 255 10.34 3.68 -3.95
N GLY A 256 10.62 4.47 -5.00
CA GLY A 256 10.46 5.92 -4.96
C GLY A 256 9.06 6.34 -4.50
N LYS A 257 8.97 7.10 -3.41
CA LYS A 257 7.70 7.37 -2.72
C LYS A 257 6.74 8.18 -3.57
N TRP A 258 7.27 9.14 -4.33
CA TRP A 258 6.50 10.04 -5.18
C TRP A 258 5.77 9.32 -6.32
N ALA A 259 6.38 8.28 -6.90
CA ALA A 259 5.71 7.43 -7.88
C ALA A 259 4.55 6.64 -7.24
N CYS A 260 4.75 6.13 -6.03
CA CYS A 260 3.70 5.42 -5.30
C CYS A 260 2.53 6.37 -4.95
N TYR A 261 2.81 7.53 -4.35
CA TYR A 261 1.78 8.50 -3.98
C TYR A 261 1.01 9.06 -5.18
N SER A 262 1.68 9.19 -6.33
CA SER A 262 1.03 9.60 -7.59
C SER A 262 0.03 8.55 -8.09
N TRP A 263 0.32 7.25 -7.87
CA TRP A 263 -0.37 6.16 -8.57
C TRP A 263 -0.94 5.03 -7.70
N MET A 264 -0.97 5.19 -6.38
CA MET A 264 -1.71 4.31 -5.49
C MET A 264 -3.22 4.41 -5.76
N ARG A 265 -3.90 3.27 -5.74
CA ARG A 265 -5.35 3.17 -6.00
C ARG A 265 -6.15 3.04 -4.72
N GLU A 266 -5.61 2.29 -3.77
CA GLU A 266 -6.31 1.90 -2.55
C GLU A 266 -5.31 1.61 -1.46
N VAL A 267 -5.77 1.75 -0.22
CA VAL A 267 -5.04 1.25 0.93
C VAL A 267 -5.92 0.43 1.87
N VAL A 268 -5.28 -0.49 2.58
CA VAL A 268 -5.84 -1.14 3.76
C VAL A 268 -4.85 -1.04 4.90
N TYR A 269 -5.32 -0.70 6.10
CA TYR A 269 -4.50 -0.73 7.32
C TYR A 269 -5.30 -1.29 8.48
N VAL A 270 -4.59 -1.59 9.58
CA VAL A 270 -5.18 -2.10 10.80
C VAL A 270 -5.31 -0.95 11.81
N GLU A 271 -6.50 -0.72 12.33
CA GLU A 271 -6.76 0.19 13.44
C GLU A 271 -6.30 -0.42 14.75
N GLU A 272 -5.77 0.44 15.61
CA GLU A 272 -5.58 0.06 17.00
C GLU A 272 -6.94 -0.07 17.67
N ARG A 273 -7.17 -1.16 18.39
CA ARG A 273 -8.27 -1.21 19.35
C ARG A 273 -7.98 -0.15 20.41
N GLY A 274 -8.68 0.97 20.34
CA GLY A 274 -8.63 1.99 21.38
C GLY A 274 -8.79 1.30 22.73
N GLY A 275 -7.84 1.51 23.63
CA GLY A 275 -8.04 1.16 25.03
C GLY A 275 -9.21 1.98 25.55
N GLY A 276 -10.41 1.39 25.55
CA GLY A 276 -11.64 1.90 26.16
C GLY A 276 -11.92 3.39 25.98
N GLY A 277 -12.71 3.77 24.98
CA GLY A 277 -13.35 5.08 24.94
C GLY A 277 -13.87 5.50 23.57
N GLY A 278 -15.14 5.19 23.29
CA GLY A 278 -15.90 5.77 22.18
C GLY A 278 -16.12 4.80 21.03
N ASP A 279 -17.36 4.32 20.92
CA ASP A 279 -17.91 3.66 19.73
C ASP A 279 -17.75 4.64 18.54
N ASN A 280 -16.68 4.49 17.75
CA ASN A 280 -16.42 5.36 16.59
C ASN A 280 -17.22 4.84 15.37
N LYS A 281 -18.54 4.77 15.55
CA LYS A 281 -19.53 4.44 14.51
C LYS A 281 -19.87 5.64 13.63
N ASP A 282 -19.33 6.82 13.94
CA ASP A 282 -19.71 8.10 13.33
C ASP A 282 -18.60 8.77 12.53
N ASN A 283 -17.67 8.01 11.94
CA ASN A 283 -16.92 8.48 10.77
C ASN A 283 -17.56 7.89 9.51
N PRO A 284 -18.74 8.39 9.06
CA PRO A 284 -19.13 8.13 7.69
C PRO A 284 -18.04 8.71 6.80
N ILE A 285 -17.67 7.98 5.76
CA ILE A 285 -16.94 8.56 4.63
C ILE A 285 -17.85 9.69 4.12
N ILE A 286 -17.52 10.92 4.48
CA ILE A 286 -18.21 12.10 3.96
C ILE A 286 -17.70 12.24 2.53
N ILE A 287 -18.49 11.75 1.58
CA ILE A 287 -18.38 12.12 0.17
C ILE A 287 -19.18 13.42 0.06
N ASP A 288 -18.50 14.57 0.20
CA ASP A 288 -19.12 15.86 -0.11
C ASP A 288 -19.37 15.92 -1.63
N PHE A 289 -20.63 16.11 -2.02
CA PHE A 289 -21.10 16.23 -3.41
C PHE A 289 -20.76 17.60 -4.03
#